data_AF-A0A973IJS3-F1
#
_entry.id   AF-A0A973IJS3-F1
#
_cell.length_a   1.000
_cell.length_b   1.000
_cell.length_c   1.000
_cell.angle_alpha   90.00
_cell.angle_beta   90.00
_cell.angle_gamma   90.00
#
_symmetry.space_group_name_H-M   'P 1'
#
loop_
_entity.id
_entity.type
_entity.pdbx_description
1 polymer ?
#
loop_
_entity_poly.entity_id
_entity_poly.type
_entity_poly.pdbx_seq_one_letter_code
_entity_poly.pdbx_strand_id
1 'polypeptide(L)'
;MLSSLTLTLAMMASSPAGLDRYLERAIERGVPLYNNGDPAACAAVYATALEAAAGWQGWADKQAEPNGLSFELQRAAALDDPSEQAWAYRRLIDRILAGEEIAMPELAAAAPLYDFSDLEQLGC
;
A
#
# COMPACT_ATOMS: atom_id res chain seq x y z
N MET A 1 5.73 -41.67 -13.82
CA MET A 1 5.94 -41.24 -12.43
C MET A 1 6.16 -39.73 -12.45
N LEU A 2 5.07 -38.97 -12.41
CA LEU A 2 5.03 -37.51 -12.52
C LEU A 2 4.29 -37.00 -11.28
N SER A 3 5.01 -36.50 -10.28
CA SER A 3 4.50 -35.60 -9.22
C SER A 3 5.50 -35.55 -8.07
N SER A 4 6.47 -34.66 -8.18
CA SER A 4 7.26 -34.16 -7.05
C SER A 4 8.02 -32.96 -7.59
N LEU A 5 7.82 -31.78 -7.01
CA LEU A 5 8.52 -30.49 -7.25
C LEU A 5 7.62 -29.30 -7.69
N THR A 6 6.42 -29.18 -7.13
CA THR A 6 5.71 -27.87 -7.10
C THR A 6 5.40 -27.39 -5.68
N LEU A 7 5.84 -28.12 -4.65
CA LEU A 7 5.55 -27.75 -3.26
C LEU A 7 6.72 -27.03 -2.57
N THR A 8 7.37 -26.09 -3.27
CA THR A 8 7.92 -24.91 -2.56
C THR A 8 6.73 -24.04 -2.21
N LEU A 9 6.10 -24.45 -1.12
CA LEU A 9 5.15 -23.68 -0.33
C LEU A 9 5.62 -22.23 -0.31
N ALA A 10 4.79 -21.35 -0.88
CA ALA A 10 4.87 -19.92 -0.65
C ALA A 10 4.87 -19.71 0.88
N MET A 11 6.05 -19.53 1.46
CA MET A 11 6.20 -18.88 2.75
C MET A 11 5.57 -17.52 2.55
N MET A 12 4.36 -17.42 3.07
CA MET A 12 3.44 -16.32 2.90
C MET A 12 4.20 -15.02 3.12
N ALA A 13 4.07 -14.08 2.18
CA ALA A 13 4.60 -12.73 2.28
C ALA A 13 3.83 -11.93 3.36
N SER A 14 3.66 -12.51 4.54
CA SER A 14 3.19 -11.80 5.72
C SER A 14 4.36 -10.96 6.23
N SER A 15 4.14 -9.66 6.32
CA SER A 15 4.98 -8.76 7.11
C SER A 15 5.31 -9.38 8.48
N PRO A 16 6.54 -9.22 9.00
CA PRO A 16 6.88 -9.77 10.30
C PRO A 16 5.94 -9.17 11.35
N ALA A 17 5.39 -9.98 12.26
CA ALA A 17 4.36 -9.54 13.22
C ALA A 17 4.74 -8.29 14.07
N GLY A 18 6.03 -7.94 14.15
CA GLY A 18 6.50 -6.69 14.76
C GLY A 18 6.26 -5.44 13.90
N LEU A 19 6.36 -5.56 12.58
CA LEU A 19 6.09 -4.48 11.63
C LEU A 19 4.60 -4.16 11.58
N ASP A 20 3.73 -5.18 11.57
CA ASP A 20 2.27 -4.99 11.55
C ASP A 20 1.81 -4.17 12.75
N ARG A 21 2.21 -4.60 13.96
CA ARG A 21 1.88 -3.87 15.19
C ARG A 21 2.46 -2.47 15.23
N TYR A 22 3.60 -2.23 14.57
CA TYR A 22 4.19 -0.91 14.48
C TYR A 22 3.35 0.02 13.59
N LEU A 23 2.90 -0.47 12.43
CA LEU A 23 2.05 0.25 11.51
C LEU A 23 0.63 0.46 12.04
N GLU A 24 0.05 -0.52 12.73
CA GLU A 24 -1.22 -0.39 13.45
C GLU A 24 -1.14 0.74 14.49
N ARG A 25 -0.05 0.85 15.25
CA ARG A 25 0.15 1.97 16.19
C ARG A 25 0.28 3.31 15.50
N ALA A 26 0.90 3.35 14.32
CA ALA A 26 0.94 4.58 13.52
C ALA A 26 -0.49 5.02 13.16
N ILE A 27 -1.35 4.08 12.74
CA ILE A 27 -2.79 4.32 12.50
C ILE A 27 -3.49 4.85 13.75
N GLU A 28 -3.33 4.18 14.90
CA GLU A 28 -3.93 4.58 16.18
C GLU A 28 -3.54 6.02 16.58
N ARG A 29 -2.32 6.44 16.25
CA ARG A 29 -1.80 7.78 16.52
C ARG A 29 -2.25 8.81 15.49
N GLY A 30 -2.30 8.45 14.20
CA GLY A 30 -2.58 9.34 13.09
C GLY A 30 -4.06 9.70 12.94
N VAL A 31 -4.96 8.71 13.10
CA VAL A 31 -6.42 8.91 12.92
C VAL A 31 -6.97 10.06 13.79
N PRO A 32 -6.65 10.15 15.11
CA PRO A 32 -7.11 11.28 15.92
C PRO A 32 -6.58 12.64 15.44
N LEU A 33 -5.34 12.72 14.93
CA LEU A 33 -4.77 13.97 14.43
C LEU A 33 -5.55 14.48 13.20
N TYR A 34 -5.79 13.57 12.25
CA TYR A 34 -6.57 13.88 11.07
C TYR A 34 -8.01 14.31 11.42
N ASN A 35 -8.68 13.53 12.28
CA ASN A 35 -10.05 13.81 12.71
C ASN A 35 -10.19 15.12 13.50
N ASN A 36 -9.11 15.58 14.15
CA ASN A 36 -9.05 16.86 14.84
C ASN A 36 -8.70 18.03 13.92
N GLY A 37 -8.61 17.81 12.60
CA GLY A 37 -8.32 18.85 11.62
C GLY A 37 -6.83 19.12 11.41
N ASP A 38 -5.94 18.21 11.82
CA ASP A 38 -4.50 18.29 11.58
C ASP A 38 -4.03 17.15 10.65
N PRO A 39 -4.36 17.22 9.34
CA PRO A 39 -3.93 16.23 8.37
C PRO A 39 -2.41 16.21 8.17
N ALA A 40 -1.73 17.36 8.36
CA ALA A 40 -0.28 17.45 8.24
C ALA A 40 0.43 16.65 9.33
N ALA A 41 -0.02 16.74 10.59
CA ALA A 41 0.53 15.93 11.66
C ALA A 41 0.23 14.43 11.46
N CYS A 42 -0.95 14.09 10.94
CA CYS A 42 -1.28 12.71 10.56
C CYS A 42 -0.33 12.18 9.48
N ALA A 43 -0.13 12.94 8.40
CA ALA A 43 0.79 12.60 7.33
C ALA A 43 2.22 12.41 7.84
N ALA A 44 2.71 13.27 8.73
CA ALA A 44 4.04 13.16 9.33
C ALA A 44 4.21 11.86 10.14
N VAL A 45 3.20 11.47 10.92
CA VAL A 45 3.20 10.20 11.68
C VAL A 45 3.29 9.01 10.73
N TYR A 46 2.48 8.99 9.67
CA TYR A 46 2.49 7.88 8.70
C TYR A 46 3.79 7.84 7.88
N ALA A 47 4.28 8.97 7.41
CA ALA A 47 5.55 9.07 6.68
C ALA A 47 6.71 8.50 7.52
N THR A 48 6.83 8.95 8.77
CA THR A 48 7.87 8.45 9.69
C THR A 48 7.78 6.94 9.89
N ALA A 49 6.57 6.41 10.03
CA ALA A 49 6.37 4.98 10.20
C ALA A 49 6.75 4.19 8.93
N LEU A 50 6.36 4.67 7.75
CA LEU A 50 6.68 4.02 6.49
C LEU A 50 8.17 4.12 6.13
N GLU A 51 8.84 5.22 6.48
CA GLU A 51 10.31 5.35 6.35
C GLU A 51 11.03 4.32 7.23
N ALA A 52 10.58 4.13 8.47
CA ALA A 52 11.12 3.09 9.35
C ALA A 52 10.82 1.67 8.81
N ALA A 53 9.63 1.46 8.23
CA ALA A 53 9.25 0.20 7.58
C ALA A 53 10.14 -0.12 6.38
N ALA A 54 10.48 0.87 5.55
CA ALA A 54 11.38 0.70 4.41
C ALA A 54 12.81 0.30 4.83
N GLY A 55 13.23 0.67 6.04
CA GLY A 55 14.50 0.24 6.64
C GLY A 55 14.46 -1.14 7.31
N TRP A 56 13.29 -1.78 7.42
CA TRP A 56 13.13 -3.05 8.14
C TRP A 56 13.66 -4.24 7.31
N GLN A 57 14.41 -5.14 7.95
CA GLN A 57 15.04 -6.29 7.30
C GLN A 57 13.99 -7.28 6.72
N GLY A 58 14.01 -7.52 5.41
CA GLY A 58 12.99 -8.30 4.69
C GLY A 58 11.99 -7.46 3.88
N TRP A 59 11.90 -6.16 4.17
CA TRP A 59 11.17 -5.14 3.38
C TRP A 59 12.09 -4.07 2.78
N ALA A 60 13.36 -4.06 3.20
CA ALA A 60 14.45 -3.36 2.54
C ALA A 60 14.64 -3.94 1.13
N ASP A 61 13.78 -3.52 0.20
CA ASP A 61 13.90 -3.90 -1.19
C ASP A 61 15.01 -3.08 -1.86
N LYS A 62 15.58 -3.66 -2.92
CA LYS A 62 16.58 -3.01 -3.76
C LYS A 62 16.07 -1.61 -4.10
N GLN A 63 16.74 -0.58 -3.59
CA GLN A 63 16.34 0.84 -3.67
C GLN A 63 16.16 1.42 -5.11
N ALA A 64 16.17 0.56 -6.14
CA ALA A 64 16.16 0.90 -7.56
C ALA A 64 15.05 0.20 -8.37
N GLU A 65 14.19 -0.62 -7.76
CA GLU A 65 13.05 -1.17 -8.52
C GLU A 65 11.96 -0.10 -8.66
N PRO A 66 11.53 0.22 -9.89
CA PRO A 66 10.34 1.03 -10.09
C PRO A 66 9.19 0.31 -9.38
N ASN A 67 8.47 1.04 -8.51
CA ASN A 67 7.36 0.56 -7.67
C ASN A 67 7.70 0.04 -6.27
N GLY A 68 8.96 0.05 -5.82
CA GLY A 68 9.26 -0.25 -4.41
C GLY A 68 8.66 0.75 -3.41
N LEU A 69 8.54 0.37 -2.14
CA LEU A 69 7.99 1.22 -1.07
C LEU A 69 8.64 2.63 -1.01
N SER A 70 9.95 2.72 -1.22
CA SER A 70 10.68 4.00 -1.25
C SER A 70 10.23 4.92 -2.39
N PHE A 71 9.87 4.36 -3.56
CA PHE A 71 9.34 5.13 -4.68
C PHE A 71 7.93 5.65 -4.37
N GLU A 72 7.07 4.80 -3.83
CA GLU A 72 5.72 5.19 -3.42
C GLU A 72 5.72 6.26 -2.32
N LEU A 73 6.64 6.15 -1.36
CA LEU A 73 6.87 7.16 -0.33
C LEU A 73 7.22 8.52 -0.93
N GLN A 74 8.11 8.56 -1.93
CA GLN A 74 8.45 9.81 -2.63
C GLN A 74 7.27 10.37 -3.40
N ARG A 75 6.47 9.53 -4.08
CA ARG A 75 5.27 10.01 -4.78
C ARG A 75 4.25 10.63 -3.82
N ALA A 76 4.00 9.98 -2.69
CA ALA A 76 3.11 10.51 -1.67
C ALA A 76 3.65 11.82 -1.07
N ALA A 77 4.96 11.91 -0.81
CA ALA A 77 5.60 13.13 -0.29
C ALA A 77 5.54 14.32 -1.26
N ALA A 78 5.40 14.07 -2.56
CA ALA A 78 5.32 15.10 -3.59
C ALA A 78 3.91 15.71 -3.75
N LEU A 79 2.90 15.19 -3.06
CA LEU A 79 1.55 15.78 -3.08
C LEU A 79 1.55 17.11 -2.30
N ASP A 80 0.86 18.13 -2.82
CA ASP A 80 0.82 19.46 -2.19
C ASP A 80 -0.18 19.55 -1.02
N ASP A 81 -1.25 18.76 -1.06
CA ASP A 81 -2.28 18.76 -0.01
C ASP A 81 -1.92 17.76 1.11
N PRO A 82 -1.74 18.21 2.37
CA PRO A 82 -1.46 17.32 3.50
C PRO A 82 -2.55 16.25 3.73
N SER A 83 -3.80 16.54 3.37
CA SER A 83 -4.88 15.56 3.46
C SER A 83 -4.68 14.43 2.44
N GLU A 84 -4.40 14.77 1.18
CA GLU A 84 -4.05 13.78 0.16
C GLU A 84 -2.80 12.98 0.53
N GLN A 85 -1.77 13.62 1.09
CA GLN A 85 -0.59 12.95 1.62
C GLN A 85 -0.96 11.90 2.67
N ALA A 86 -1.74 12.26 3.69
CA ALA A 86 -2.17 11.35 4.76
C ALA A 86 -2.92 10.13 4.20
N TRP A 87 -3.82 10.33 3.24
CA TRP A 87 -4.54 9.23 2.59
C TRP A 87 -3.66 8.38 1.66
N ALA A 88 -2.67 8.97 1.00
CA ALA A 88 -1.70 8.23 0.19
C ALA A 88 -0.86 7.30 1.09
N TYR A 89 -0.32 7.82 2.18
CA TYR A 89 0.41 7.01 3.15
C TYR A 89 -0.47 5.95 3.81
N ARG A 90 -1.72 6.29 4.15
CA ARG A 90 -2.65 5.32 4.74
C ARG A 90 -2.87 4.11 3.83
N ARG A 91 -3.08 4.34 2.53
CA ARG A 91 -3.22 3.27 1.54
C ARG A 91 -1.98 2.39 1.45
N LEU A 92 -0.77 2.96 1.57
CA LEU A 92 0.46 2.17 1.63
C LEU A 92 0.50 1.30 2.89
N ILE A 93 0.15 1.85 4.05
CA ILE A 93 0.07 1.08 5.30
C ILE A 93 -0.94 -0.08 5.17
N ASP A 94 -2.14 0.18 4.65
CA ASP A 94 -3.18 -0.84 4.50
C ASP A 94 -2.72 -1.97 3.56
N ARG A 95 -2.01 -1.66 2.46
CA ARG A 95 -1.42 -2.68 1.57
C ARG A 95 -0.38 -3.55 2.27
N ILE A 96 0.51 -2.95 3.06
CA ILE A 96 1.54 -3.68 3.83
C ILE A 96 0.88 -4.64 4.82
N LEU A 97 -0.16 -4.17 5.54
CA LEU A 97 -0.90 -4.98 6.50
C LEU A 97 -1.72 -6.08 5.83
N ALA A 98 -2.20 -5.86 4.60
CA ALA A 98 -2.88 -6.87 3.80
C ALA A 98 -1.91 -7.91 3.19
N GLY A 99 -0.58 -7.69 3.29
CA GLY A 99 0.42 -8.52 2.63
C GLY A 99 0.36 -8.39 1.10
N GLU A 100 -0.20 -7.29 0.59
CA GLU A 100 -0.25 -7.02 -0.83
C GLU A 100 1.13 -6.56 -1.32
N GLU A 101 1.55 -7.09 -2.47
CA GLU A 101 2.76 -6.59 -3.11
C GLU A 101 2.58 -5.11 -3.42
N ILE A 102 3.58 -4.31 -3.03
CA ILE A 102 3.69 -2.92 -3.50
C ILE A 102 4.21 -2.97 -4.93
N ALA A 103 3.43 -3.55 -5.84
CA ALA A 103 3.64 -3.46 -7.27
C ALA A 103 2.57 -2.51 -7.83
N MET A 104 2.92 -1.80 -8.91
CA MET A 104 1.89 -1.25 -9.78
C MET A 104 1.04 -2.45 -10.25
N PRO A 105 -0.30 -2.36 -10.34
CA PRO A 105 -0.97 -3.25 -11.27
C PRO A 105 -0.30 -3.03 -12.63
N GLU A 106 0.40 -4.03 -13.16
CA GLU A 106 0.66 -4.13 -14.59
C GLU A 106 -0.69 -3.80 -15.22
N LEU A 107 -0.79 -2.67 -15.94
CA LEU A 107 -2.03 -2.17 -16.54
C LEU A 107 -2.70 -3.36 -17.22
N ALA A 108 -3.60 -4.03 -16.52
CA ALA A 108 -4.21 -5.27 -16.96
C ALA A 108 -5.16 -4.84 -18.07
N ALA A 109 -4.59 -4.80 -19.27
CA ALA A 109 -5.19 -4.61 -20.57
C ALA A 109 -6.53 -3.88 -20.54
N ALA A 110 -6.55 -2.60 -20.15
CA ALA A 110 -7.62 -1.63 -20.41
C ALA A 110 -9.05 -2.23 -20.47
N ALA A 111 -9.39 -3.16 -19.57
CA ALA A 111 -10.73 -3.68 -19.49
C ALA A 111 -11.52 -2.53 -18.87
N PRO A 112 -12.51 -1.96 -19.58
CA PRO A 112 -13.28 -0.88 -19.00
C PRO A 112 -13.90 -1.43 -17.72
N LEU A 113 -13.68 -0.70 -16.62
CA LEU A 113 -14.23 -1.01 -15.30
C LEU A 113 -15.77 -1.16 -15.35
N TYR A 114 -16.37 -0.53 -16.37
CA TYR A 114 -17.76 -0.70 -16.79
C TYR A 114 -17.85 -0.74 -18.32
N ASP A 115 -18.37 -1.83 -18.87
CA ASP A 115 -18.80 -1.90 -20.25
C ASP A 115 -20.26 -1.42 -20.35
N PHE A 116 -20.47 -0.22 -20.90
CA PHE A 116 -21.80 0.37 -21.07
C PHE A 116 -22.52 -0.12 -22.33
N SER A 117 -21.94 -1.07 -23.06
CA SER A 117 -22.56 -1.66 -24.26
C SER A 117 -23.81 -2.49 -23.94
N ASP A 118 -24.03 -2.86 -22.68
CA ASP A 118 -25.21 -3.63 -22.22
C ASP A 118 -26.44 -2.76 -21.89
N LEU A 119 -26.36 -1.43 -22.01
CA LEU A 119 -27.51 -0.55 -21.72
C LEU A 119 -28.66 -0.68 -22.75
N GLU A 120 -28.44 -1.30 -23.91
CA GLU A 120 -29.52 -1.63 -24.85
C GLU A 120 -30.48 -2.72 -24.32
N GLN A 121 -30.14 -3.43 -23.23
CA GLN A 121 -31.04 -4.40 -22.59
C GLN A 121 -31.91 -3.82 -21.47
N LEU A 122 -31.68 -2.56 -21.08
CA LEU A 122 -32.54 -1.84 -20.13
C LEU A 122 -33.55 -1.02 -20.92
N GLY A 123 -34.54 -1.71 -21.50
CA GLY A 123 -35.63 -1.10 -22.26
C GLY A 123 -36.28 0.06 -21.50
N CYS A 124 -36.07 1.27 -22.01
CA CYS A 124 -36.84 2.48 -21.74
C CYS A 124 -37.40 2.97 -23.07
#